data_AF-A0A919X3X9-F1
#
_entry.id   AF-A0A919X3X9-F1
#
_cell.length_a   1.000
_cell.length_b   1.000
_cell.length_c   1.000
_cell.angle_alpha   90.00
_cell.angle_beta   90.00
_cell.angle_gamma   90.00
#
_symmetry.space_group_name_H-M   'P 1'
#
loop_
_entity.id
_entity.type
_entity.pdbx_description
1 polymer ?
#
loop_
_entity_poly.entity_id
_entity_poly.type
_entity_poly.pdbx_seq_one_letter_code
_entity_poly.pdbx_strand_id
1 'polypeptide(L)' 'MLRFRNWLRINHSDRDKYANVKRNLAHRKWKHVQDYADEKGSIVQEIMERANVIDKKKG' A
#
# COMPACT_ATOMS: atom_id res chain seq x y z
N MET A 1 -0.77 -10.62 -4.29
CA MET A 1 -0.62 -9.25 -4.84
C MET A 1 -1.69 -8.82 -5.88
N LEU A 2 -2.54 -9.70 -6.43
CA LEU A 2 -3.52 -9.29 -7.47
C LEU A 2 -4.62 -8.34 -6.94
N ARG A 3 -5.17 -8.63 -5.75
CA ARG A 3 -6.20 -7.79 -5.10
C ARG A 3 -5.71 -6.37 -4.86
N PHE A 4 -4.51 -6.21 -4.28
CA PHE A 4 -3.87 -4.91 -4.09
C PHE A 4 -3.77 -4.13 -5.41
N ARG A 5 -3.25 -4.77 -6.47
CA ARG A 5 -3.13 -4.14 -7.79
C ARG A 5 -4.49 -3.71 -8.35
N ASN A 6 -5.51 -4.56 -8.24
CA ASN A 6 -6.85 -4.26 -8.73
C ASN A 6 -7.48 -3.11 -7.93
N TRP A 7 -7.29 -3.09 -6.61
CA TRP A 7 -7.74 -2.00 -5.74
C TRP A 7 -7.14 -0.66 -6.14
N LEU A 8 -5.82 -0.59 -6.34
CA LEU A 8 -5.15 0.64 -6.76
C LEU A 8 -5.55 1.14 -8.16
N ARG A 9 -6.17 0.30 -9.00
CA ARG A 9 -6.70 0.73 -10.30
C ARG A 9 -8.02 1.45 -10.18
N ILE A 10 -8.84 1.11 -9.19
CA ILE A 10 -10.18 1.67 -8.99
C ILE A 10 -10.25 2.72 -7.87
N ASN A 11 -9.29 2.69 -6.94
CA ASN A 11 -9.22 3.64 -5.83
C ASN A 11 -8.02 4.57 -5.98
N HIS A 12 -8.31 5.76 -6.55
CA HIS A 12 -7.31 6.80 -6.79
C HIS A 12 -6.71 7.37 -5.49
N SER A 13 -7.51 7.50 -4.42
CA SER A 13 -7.03 8.02 -3.14
C SER A 13 -5.97 7.11 -2.52
N ASP A 14 -6.23 5.81 -2.46
CA ASP A 14 -5.25 4.85 -1.91
C ASP A 14 -4.04 4.68 -2.85
N ARG A 15 -4.23 4.83 -4.18
CA ARG A 15 -3.13 4.87 -5.15
C ARG A 15 -2.20 6.04 -4.91
N ASP A 16 -2.74 7.23 -4.71
CA ASP A 16 -1.95 8.44 -4.52
C ASP A 16 -1.26 8.43 -3.15
N LYS A 17 -1.93 7.92 -2.11
CA LYS A 17 -1.33 7.63 -0.81
C LYS A 17 -0.15 6.67 -0.93
N TYR A 18 -0.33 5.54 -1.62
CA TYR A 18 0.73 4.55 -1.83
C TYR A 18 1.90 5.14 -2.62
N ALA A 19 1.62 5.95 -3.65
CA ALA A 19 2.66 6.62 -4.44
C ALA A 19 3.45 7.61 -3.59
N ASN A 20 2.79 8.41 -2.75
CA ASN A 20 3.45 9.35 -1.85
C ASN A 20 4.36 8.64 -0.84
N VAL A 21 3.86 7.58 -0.20
CA VAL A 21 4.66 6.78 0.72
C VAL A 21 5.88 6.19 0.00
N LYS A 22 5.72 5.59 -1.18
CA LYS A 22 6.86 5.07 -1.95
C LYS A 22 7.90 6.14 -2.29
N ARG A 23 7.49 7.36 -2.64
CA ARG A 23 8.42 8.47 -2.88
C ARG A 23 9.18 8.84 -1.61
N ASN A 24 8.49 8.96 -0.48
CA ASN A 24 9.12 9.24 0.81
C ASN A 24 10.11 8.16 1.21
N LEU A 25 9.76 6.88 1.01
CA LEU A 25 10.66 5.77 1.29
C LEU A 25 11.89 5.76 0.37
N ALA A 26 11.74 6.15 -0.89
CA ALA A 26 12.85 6.24 -1.84
C ALA A 26 13.84 7.38 -1.51
N HIS A 27 13.38 8.45 -0.85
CA HIS A 27 14.24 9.55 -0.41
C HIS A 27 15.02 9.26 0.87
N ARG A 28 14.69 8.18 1.60
CA ARG A 28 15.36 7.80 2.83
C ARG A 28 16.57 6.91 2.56
N LYS A 29 17.61 7.06 3.37
CA LYS A 29 18.73 6.11 3.44
C LYS A 29 18.38 5.02 4.45
N TRP A 30 18.42 3.78 3.99
CA TRP A 30 18.10 2.62 4.81
C TRP A 30 19.38 1.95 5.26
N LYS A 31 19.49 1.71 6.57
CA LYS A 31 20.62 0.95 7.12
C LYS A 31 20.47 -0.54 6.82
N HIS A 32 19.25 -1.05 6.90
CA HIS A 32 18.91 -2.42 6.54
C HIS A 32 17.73 -2.46 5.57
N VAL A 33 17.75 -3.45 4.66
CA VAL A 33 16.63 -3.67 3.73
C VAL A 33 15.34 -4.05 4.45
N GLN A 34 15.44 -4.64 5.65
CA GLN A 34 14.30 -5.01 6.47
C GLN A 34 13.53 -3.77 6.96
N ASP A 35 14.23 -2.72 7.37
CA ASP A 35 13.60 -1.46 7.81
C ASP A 35 12.73 -0.87 6.68
N TYR A 36 13.24 -0.90 5.45
CA TYR A 36 12.47 -0.50 4.26
C TYR A 36 11.28 -1.42 4.01
N ALA A 37 11.48 -2.73 4.16
CA ALA A 37 10.43 -3.73 3.94
C ALA A 37 9.30 -3.59 4.96
N ASP A 38 9.62 -3.35 6.24
CA ASP A 38 8.66 -3.18 7.32
C ASP A 38 7.84 -1.89 7.12
N GLU A 39 8.51 -0.78 6.80
CA GLU A 39 7.81 0.50 6.61
C GLU A 39 6.95 0.50 5.33
N LYS A 40 7.43 -0.14 4.26
CA LYS A 40 6.60 -0.40 3.06
C LYS A 40 5.47 -1.40 3.36
N GLY A 41 5.70 -2.36 4.24
CA GLY A 41 4.74 -3.38 4.62
C GLY A 41 3.51 -2.78 5.28
N SER A 42 3.71 -1.81 6.18
CA SER A 42 2.63 -1.12 6.90
C SER A 42 1.59 -0.49 5.94
N ILE A 43 2.03 0.26 4.93
CA ILE A 43 1.08 0.89 3.97
C ILE A 43 0.38 -0.15 3.09
N VAL A 44 1.03 -1.27 2.78
CA VAL A 44 0.42 -2.35 1.99
C VAL A 44 -0.68 -3.04 2.80
N GLN A 45 -0.44 -3.31 4.09
CA GLN A 45 -1.44 -3.90 4.98
C GLN A 45 -2.67 -3.00 5.13
N GLU A 46 -2.46 -1.71 5.42
CA GLU A 46 -3.55 -0.74 5.58
C GLU A 46 -4.47 -0.67 4.34
N ILE A 47 -3.88 -0.62 3.14
CA ILE A 47 -4.65 -0.57 1.90
C ILE A 47 -5.37 -1.91 1.64
N MET A 48 -4.74 -3.03 1.98
CA MET A 48 -5.34 -4.35 1.83
C MET A 48 -6.55 -4.54 2.75
N GLU A 49 -6.51 -4.01 3.97
CA GLU A 49 -7.66 -4.03 4.89
C GLU A 49 -8.86 -3.28 4.28
N ARG A 50 -8.64 -2.08 3.75
CA ARG A 50 -9.69 -1.30 3.06
C ARG A 50 -10.24 -2.04 1.84
N ALA A 51 -9.35 -2.60 1.03
CA ALA A 51 -9.74 -3.37 -0.15
C ALA A 51 -10.61 -4.58 0.22
N ASN A 52 -10.29 -5.25 1.34
CA ASN A 52 -11.04 -6.40 1.83
C ASN A 52 -12.40 -6.02 2.41
N VAL A 53 -12.52 -4.88 3.10
CA VAL A 53 -13.81 -4.39 3.62
C VAL A 53 -14.80 -4.14 2.48
N ILE A 54 -14.35 -3.57 1.37
CA ILE A 54 -15.22 -3.24 0.23
C ILE A 54 -15.65 -4.50 -0.52
N ASP A 55 -14.76 -5.48 -0.65
CA ASP A 55 -15.09 -6.78 -1.25
C ASP A 55 -16.19 -7.50 -0.45
N LYS A 56 -16.12 -7.47 0.89
CA LYS A 56 -17.16 -8.02 1.78
C LYS A 56 -18.51 -7.31 1.71
N LYS A 57 -18.56 -6.05 1.22
CA LYS A 57 -19.82 -5.31 1.03
C LYS A 57 -20.46 -5.55 -0.33
N LYS A 58 -19.74 -6.16 -1.27
CA LYS A 58 -20.21 -6.44 -2.64
C LYS A 58 -20.74 -7.87 -2.83
N GLY A 59 -20.48 -8.77 -1.87
CA GLY A 59 -21.10 -10.08 -1.77
C GLY A 59 -22.22 -10.07 -0.74
#